data_AF-A0A7V2SS54-F1
#
_entry.id   AF-A0A7V2SS54-F1
#
_cell.length_a   1.000
_cell.length_b   1.000
_cell.length_c   1.000
_cell.angle_alpha   90.00
_cell.angle_beta   90.00
_cell.angle_gamma   90.00
#
_symmetry.space_group_name_H-M   'P 1'
#
loop_
_entity.id
_entity.type
_entity.pdbx_description
1 polymer ?
#
loop_
_entity_poly.entity_id
_entity_poly.type
_entity_poly.pdbx_seq_one_letter_code
_entity_poly.pdbx_strand_id
1 'polypeptide(L)'
;VITQEGLKAVKKLLRKTATKNTAVSCHWIRSRRRSELLWVVGNKSKFNAQGYVPVNLTDKDTEQFMDRNQFKLLPAIQAAASISALFHDFGKATNLFQKKLNPDPDKKPENFEPYRHEWISYRLFQAFVGDSKEDIQWLQNLAEIDRNNYPVCYKDGIDDSTDVPKLTDLPPFARLVAWLILTHHKLPVYPAWKESENSPPLLTELEKIQNIDPLWNSHQCNDPGQKARKEKNWEFFDLPIKSSQWRSKACRLSSSALVQLKPWLENQTNWIEEQLFTTHISRLCLTLADHYYSSLSLEQAFKKGAEEWRNPHYKVYANTEWSDKEHKKIFRQQLDEHLTGVAKYAADIAKRLPGLNRTLNFLEPNKNLTENVGFDERDKEKKKELEKKFNWQDKARKLTEKIGKDTLLQNGFFGINMASTGKGKTRANAKIMTAIGLQTGRVRFSVALGLRVLTLQTGKEFRDKLGLTDEELAIVVGGIAAKQLFENKNPQSKKSGKEKLTAEEHGSASSDEIMDSDISIHYSGKQPSHSLVKWTKKQKGLDELI
;
A
#
# COMPACT_ATOMS: atom_id res chain seq x y z
N VAL A 1 3.84 6.47 50.12
CA VAL A 1 2.87 7.53 49.71
C VAL A 1 3.64 8.56 48.91
N ILE A 2 3.16 8.97 47.73
CA ILE A 2 3.85 9.91 46.82
C ILE A 2 2.86 10.99 46.35
N THR A 3 3.33 12.21 46.12
CA THR A 3 2.49 13.29 45.56
C THR A 3 2.24 13.07 44.07
N GLN A 4 1.19 13.69 43.51
CA GLN A 4 0.88 13.56 42.09
C GLN A 4 1.99 14.14 41.19
N GLU A 5 2.65 15.21 41.63
CA GLU A 5 3.80 15.79 40.94
C GLU A 5 5.02 14.87 41.00
N GLY A 6 5.29 14.27 42.17
CA GLY A 6 6.32 13.26 42.33
C GLY A 6 6.08 12.03 41.45
N LEU A 7 4.82 11.58 41.36
CA LEU A 7 4.44 10.46 40.49
C LEU A 7 4.67 10.78 39.00
N LYS A 8 4.34 11.99 38.56
CA LYS A 8 4.63 12.46 37.19
C LYS A 8 6.13 12.53 36.93
N ALA A 9 6.93 13.01 37.89
CA ALA A 9 8.38 13.08 37.79
C ALA A 9 9.00 11.67 37.68
N VAL A 10 8.57 10.73 38.51
CA VAL A 10 9.02 9.33 38.46
C VAL A 10 8.68 8.68 37.12
N LYS A 11 7.44 8.87 36.61
CA LYS A 11 7.04 8.37 35.29
C LYS A 11 7.92 8.95 34.18
N LYS A 12 8.27 10.24 34.26
CA LYS A 12 9.13 10.93 33.28
C LYS A 12 10.55 10.39 33.30
N LEU A 13 11.12 10.15 34.50
CA LEU A 13 12.46 9.57 34.67
C LEU A 13 12.53 8.13 34.16
N LEU A 14 11.55 7.29 34.52
CA LEU A 14 11.48 5.91 34.04
C LEU A 14 11.36 5.84 32.52
N ARG A 15 10.63 6.77 31.89
CA ARG A 15 10.57 6.85 30.42
C ARG A 15 11.90 7.25 29.79
N LYS A 16 12.70 8.08 30.46
CA LYS A 16 14.00 8.57 29.94
C LYS A 16 15.07 7.47 29.90
N THR A 17 15.04 6.54 30.84
CA THR A 17 16.02 5.44 30.97
C THR A 17 15.48 4.07 30.55
N ALA A 18 14.25 4.02 30.00
CA ALA A 18 13.64 2.77 29.58
C ALA A 18 14.40 2.13 28.41
N THR A 19 14.71 0.84 28.54
CA THR A 19 15.24 0.00 27.47
C THR A 19 14.15 -0.92 26.92
N LYS A 20 14.47 -1.69 25.87
CA LYS A 20 13.58 -2.73 25.31
C LYS A 20 13.10 -3.77 26.34
N ASN A 21 13.86 -3.95 27.43
CA ASN A 21 13.58 -4.93 28.48
C ASN A 21 12.91 -4.32 29.72
N THR A 22 12.82 -3.00 29.82
CA THR A 22 12.16 -2.33 30.94
C THR A 22 10.66 -2.66 30.91
N ALA A 23 10.09 -3.11 32.02
CA ALA A 23 8.66 -3.38 32.16
C ALA A 23 8.23 -3.02 33.59
N VAL A 24 7.55 -1.89 33.75
CA VAL A 24 7.14 -1.36 35.06
C VAL A 24 5.66 -0.98 35.01
N SER A 25 4.83 -1.58 35.87
CA SER A 25 3.44 -1.16 36.11
C SER A 25 3.33 -0.37 37.41
N CYS A 26 2.52 0.68 37.41
CA CYS A 26 2.26 1.51 38.58
C CYS A 26 0.79 1.39 38.99
N HIS A 27 0.56 0.96 40.22
CA HIS A 27 -0.77 0.83 40.80
C HIS A 27 -0.99 1.81 41.94
N TRP A 28 -2.20 2.35 42.00
CA TRP A 28 -2.70 3.07 43.15
C TRP A 28 -3.50 2.12 44.04
N ILE A 29 -2.95 1.83 45.21
CA ILE A 29 -3.65 1.10 46.27
C ILE A 29 -4.59 2.10 46.98
N ARG A 30 -5.90 2.00 46.69
CA ARG A 30 -6.93 2.84 47.32
C ARG A 30 -7.44 2.27 48.63
N SER A 31 -7.42 0.95 48.78
CA SER A 31 -7.78 0.23 50.01
C SER A 31 -7.17 -1.18 50.00
N ARG A 32 -7.31 -1.94 51.11
CA ARG A 32 -6.85 -3.34 51.19
C ARG A 32 -7.41 -4.26 50.10
N ARG A 33 -8.55 -3.91 49.49
CA ARG A 33 -9.20 -4.72 48.44
C ARG A 33 -9.24 -4.05 47.07
N ARG A 34 -8.70 -2.83 46.92
CA ARG A 34 -8.84 -2.02 45.70
C ARG A 34 -7.50 -1.44 45.24
N SER A 35 -7.02 -1.97 44.12
CA SER A 35 -5.84 -1.51 43.39
C SER A 35 -6.27 -1.03 41.99
N GLU A 36 -5.82 0.15 41.58
CA GLU A 36 -6.12 0.74 40.27
C GLU A 36 -4.81 0.91 39.48
N LEU A 37 -4.73 0.32 38.29
CA LEU A 37 -3.58 0.54 37.40
C LEU A 37 -3.59 2.00 36.90
N LEU A 38 -2.51 2.73 37.13
CA LEU A 38 -2.37 4.12 36.67
C LEU A 38 -1.64 4.23 35.34
N TRP A 39 -0.54 3.51 35.18
CA TRP A 39 0.27 3.53 33.95
C TRP A 39 1.27 2.38 33.90
N VAL A 40 1.76 2.08 32.70
CA VAL A 40 2.88 1.16 32.46
C VAL A 40 3.98 1.89 31.69
N VAL A 41 5.24 1.68 32.07
CA VAL A 41 6.43 2.17 31.35
C VAL A 41 7.23 0.98 30.81
N GLY A 42 7.57 1.06 29.52
CA GLY A 42 8.34 0.02 28.82
C GLY A 42 7.45 -1.02 28.12
N ASN A 43 7.85 -2.29 28.19
CA ASN A 43 7.25 -3.39 27.46
C ASN A 43 5.92 -3.84 28.08
N LYS A 44 4.82 -3.32 27.54
CA LYS A 44 3.45 -3.64 27.95
C LYS A 44 3.09 -5.12 27.76
N SER A 45 3.74 -5.86 26.86
CA SER A 45 3.39 -7.27 26.60
C SER A 45 3.72 -8.22 27.76
N LYS A 46 4.49 -7.73 28.76
CA LYS A 46 4.78 -8.47 30.00
C LYS A 46 3.63 -8.44 31.00
N PHE A 47 2.61 -7.61 30.78
CA PHE A 47 1.50 -7.43 31.70
C PHE A 47 0.17 -7.82 31.05
N ASN A 48 -0.78 -8.28 31.87
CA ASN A 48 -2.19 -8.36 31.47
C ASN A 48 -2.87 -6.98 31.50
N ALA A 49 -4.16 -6.93 31.15
CA ALA A 49 -4.95 -5.68 31.09
C ALA A 49 -4.98 -4.91 32.43
N GLN A 50 -4.74 -5.58 33.56
CA GLN A 50 -4.70 -5.00 34.89
C GLN A 50 -3.27 -4.67 35.36
N GLY A 51 -2.25 -4.87 34.53
CA GLY A 51 -0.87 -4.52 34.85
C GLY A 51 -0.13 -5.57 35.70
N TYR A 52 -0.65 -6.80 35.76
CA TYR A 52 -0.01 -7.92 36.47
C TYR A 52 0.82 -8.78 35.52
N VAL A 53 1.94 -9.29 36.03
CA VAL A 53 2.83 -10.21 35.30
C VAL A 53 2.38 -11.65 35.59
N PRO A 54 2.31 -12.54 34.59
CA PRO A 54 2.07 -13.95 34.82
C PRO A 54 3.23 -14.56 35.62
N VAL A 55 2.92 -15.19 36.75
CA VAL A 55 3.92 -15.85 37.63
C VAL A 55 4.01 -17.36 37.42
N ASN A 56 2.98 -17.98 36.83
CA ASN A 56 2.91 -19.40 36.54
C ASN A 56 2.49 -19.64 35.08
N LEU A 57 3.01 -20.72 34.49
CA LEU A 57 2.59 -21.24 33.18
C LEU A 57 1.57 -22.35 33.38
N THR A 58 0.51 -22.32 32.60
CA THR A 58 -0.40 -23.45 32.39
C THR A 58 -0.46 -23.71 30.90
N ASP A 59 -0.25 -24.97 30.49
CA ASP A 59 -0.42 -25.38 29.11
C ASP A 59 -1.91 -25.32 28.77
N LYS A 60 -2.27 -24.22 28.12
CA LYS A 60 -3.51 -24.09 27.38
C LYS A 60 -3.10 -24.10 25.92
N ASP A 61 -3.77 -24.90 25.11
CA ASP A 61 -3.49 -25.01 23.68
C ASP A 61 -3.50 -23.61 23.06
N THR A 62 -2.32 -23.03 22.92
CA THR A 62 -2.16 -21.70 22.35
C THR A 62 -2.20 -21.87 20.85
N GLU A 63 -3.40 -22.00 20.32
CA GLU A 63 -3.72 -21.43 19.02
C GLU A 63 -3.59 -19.90 19.15
N GLN A 64 -2.36 -19.43 19.33
CA GLN A 64 -1.98 -18.04 19.25
C GLN A 64 -2.28 -17.58 17.83
N PHE A 65 -3.50 -17.10 17.58
CA PHE A 65 -3.89 -16.18 16.51
C PHE A 65 -2.98 -16.21 15.26
N MET A 66 -2.73 -17.41 14.73
CA MET A 66 -2.42 -17.56 13.34
C MET A 66 -3.79 -17.49 12.73
N ASP A 67 -4.05 -16.40 12.03
CA ASP A 67 -5.23 -16.30 11.21
C ASP A 67 -5.19 -17.44 10.20
N ARG A 68 -5.78 -18.59 10.55
CA ARG A 68 -5.79 -19.81 9.73
C ARG A 68 -6.50 -19.55 8.39
N ASN A 69 -7.18 -18.41 8.24
CA ASN A 69 -8.06 -18.12 7.12
C ASN A 69 -7.58 -16.97 6.22
N GLN A 70 -6.83 -15.97 6.70
CA GLN A 70 -6.68 -14.70 5.94
C GLN A 70 -5.62 -14.64 4.83
N PHE A 71 -4.78 -15.66 4.64
CA PHE A 71 -3.73 -15.60 3.60
C PHE A 71 -3.44 -16.95 2.95
N LYS A 72 -4.47 -17.76 2.66
CA LYS A 72 -4.31 -19.03 1.93
C LYS A 72 -3.58 -18.87 0.59
N LEU A 73 -3.77 -17.72 -0.06
CA LEU A 73 -3.16 -17.35 -1.33
C LEU A 73 -1.86 -16.53 -1.17
N LEU A 74 -1.24 -16.52 0.01
CA LEU A 74 0.03 -15.80 0.23
C LEU A 74 1.13 -16.19 -0.77
N PRO A 75 1.33 -17.49 -1.10
CA PRO A 75 2.34 -17.85 -2.09
C PRO A 75 2.04 -17.24 -3.46
N ALA A 76 0.77 -17.20 -3.86
CA ALA A 76 0.34 -16.57 -5.12
C ALA A 76 0.59 -15.05 -5.10
N ILE A 77 0.26 -14.36 -4.00
CA ILE A 77 0.55 -12.93 -3.82
C ILE A 77 2.05 -12.67 -3.95
N GLN A 78 2.87 -13.46 -3.25
CA GLN A 78 4.32 -13.30 -3.23
C GLN A 78 4.92 -13.55 -4.62
N ALA A 79 4.50 -14.62 -5.29
CA ALA A 79 4.97 -14.96 -6.63
C ALA A 79 4.53 -13.91 -7.66
N ALA A 80 3.25 -13.53 -7.68
CA ALA A 80 2.73 -12.54 -8.62
C ALA A 80 3.43 -11.18 -8.45
N ALA A 81 3.57 -10.69 -7.22
CA ALA A 81 4.23 -9.40 -6.95
C ALA A 81 5.73 -9.42 -7.29
N SER A 82 6.44 -10.51 -7.00
CA SER A 82 7.88 -10.59 -7.24
C SER A 82 8.26 -10.91 -8.68
N ILE A 83 7.46 -11.70 -9.40
CA ILE A 83 7.67 -11.96 -10.83
C ILE A 83 7.28 -10.73 -11.64
N SER A 84 6.13 -10.09 -11.37
CA SER A 84 5.77 -8.82 -12.05
C SER A 84 6.84 -7.74 -11.85
N ALA A 85 7.41 -7.62 -10.64
CA ALA A 85 8.53 -6.71 -10.37
C ALA A 85 9.76 -6.94 -11.26
N LEU A 86 10.04 -8.17 -11.68
CA LEU A 86 11.15 -8.45 -12.60
C LEU A 86 10.93 -7.86 -13.99
N PHE A 87 9.68 -7.65 -14.40
CA PHE A 87 9.32 -7.21 -15.76
C PHE A 87 8.72 -5.80 -15.80
N HIS A 88 8.25 -5.24 -14.68
CA HIS A 88 7.40 -4.04 -14.66
C HIS A 88 7.98 -2.84 -15.43
N ASP A 89 9.31 -2.71 -15.41
CA ASP A 89 10.07 -1.61 -16.00
C ASP A 89 10.97 -2.06 -17.17
N PHE A 90 10.75 -3.22 -17.77
CA PHE A 90 11.46 -3.64 -18.99
C PHE A 90 11.44 -2.57 -20.09
N GLY A 91 10.30 -1.88 -20.27
CA GLY A 91 10.14 -0.78 -21.22
C GLY A 91 11.01 0.44 -20.94
N LYS A 92 11.66 0.55 -19.77
CA LYS A 92 12.67 1.60 -19.54
C LYS A 92 13.93 1.40 -20.38
N ALA A 93 14.16 0.22 -20.94
CA ALA A 93 15.27 -0.05 -21.86
C ALA A 93 15.09 0.60 -23.25
N THR A 94 13.96 1.27 -23.50
CA THR A 94 13.72 1.94 -24.78
C THR A 94 14.64 3.13 -25.01
N ASN A 95 14.90 3.41 -26.28
CA ASN A 95 15.74 4.52 -26.71
C ASN A 95 15.23 5.86 -26.19
N LEU A 96 13.91 6.09 -26.25
CA LEU A 96 13.28 7.31 -25.74
C LEU A 96 13.41 7.45 -24.23
N PHE A 97 13.16 6.40 -23.45
CA PHE A 97 13.28 6.47 -22.00
C PHE A 97 14.72 6.74 -21.56
N GLN A 98 15.71 6.06 -22.15
CA GLN A 98 17.11 6.28 -21.80
C GLN A 98 17.60 7.70 -22.17
N LYS A 99 17.15 8.26 -23.31
CA LYS A 99 17.42 9.66 -23.67
C LYS A 99 16.72 10.65 -22.76
N LYS A 100 15.55 10.31 -22.23
CA LYS A 100 14.84 11.12 -21.22
C LYS A 100 15.61 11.19 -19.89
N LEU A 101 16.30 10.12 -19.51
CA LEU A 101 17.16 10.12 -18.31
C LEU A 101 18.40 11.00 -18.49
N ASN A 102 18.99 11.01 -19.68
CA ASN A 102 20.17 11.82 -20.01
C ASN A 102 19.88 12.76 -21.19
N PRO A 103 19.12 13.85 -20.96
CA PRO A 103 18.71 14.76 -22.01
C PRO A 103 19.93 15.49 -22.60
N ASP A 104 19.88 15.71 -23.91
CA ASP A 104 20.84 16.55 -24.63
C ASP A 104 20.71 18.00 -24.12
N PRO A 105 21.78 18.63 -23.61
CA PRO A 105 21.71 19.97 -23.04
C PRO A 105 21.27 21.04 -24.06
N ASP A 106 21.47 20.80 -25.36
CA ASP A 106 21.15 21.75 -26.43
C ASP A 106 19.74 21.56 -27.00
N LYS A 107 18.99 20.56 -26.52
CA LYS A 107 17.62 20.27 -26.98
C LYS A 107 16.64 20.33 -25.83
N LYS A 108 15.48 20.95 -26.09
CA LYS A 108 14.38 20.90 -25.14
C LYS A 108 13.97 19.44 -24.95
N PRO A 109 14.05 18.88 -23.73
CA PRO A 109 13.66 17.50 -23.50
C PRO A 109 12.18 17.35 -23.83
N GLU A 110 11.83 16.27 -24.53
CA GLU A 110 10.44 15.93 -24.75
C GLU A 110 9.90 15.25 -23.50
N ASN A 111 8.87 15.83 -22.89
CA ASN A 111 8.41 15.46 -21.55
C ASN A 111 7.58 14.16 -21.49
N PHE A 112 7.29 13.52 -22.64
CA PHE A 112 6.42 12.34 -22.69
C PHE A 112 6.84 11.34 -23.76
N GLU A 113 6.44 10.08 -23.58
CA GLU A 113 6.65 8.97 -24.52
C GLU A 113 5.30 8.61 -25.17
N PRO A 114 5.23 8.43 -26.50
CA PRO A 114 4.01 7.94 -27.17
C PRO A 114 3.38 6.72 -26.49
N TYR A 115 4.20 5.70 -26.21
CA TYR A 115 3.81 4.55 -25.38
C TYR A 115 4.64 4.58 -24.09
N ARG A 116 3.98 4.51 -22.94
CA ARG A 116 4.67 4.52 -21.65
C ARG A 116 5.41 3.21 -21.42
N HIS A 117 6.43 3.26 -20.58
CA HIS A 117 7.30 2.11 -20.34
C HIS A 117 6.53 0.90 -19.77
N GLU A 118 5.48 1.10 -18.97
CA GLU A 118 4.66 -0.02 -18.46
C GLU A 118 3.89 -0.77 -19.54
N TRP A 119 3.45 -0.08 -20.61
CA TRP A 119 2.78 -0.70 -21.76
C TRP A 119 3.76 -1.55 -22.56
N ILE A 120 4.97 -1.03 -22.75
CA ILE A 120 6.03 -1.72 -23.48
C ILE A 120 6.53 -2.92 -22.69
N SER A 121 6.69 -2.78 -21.36
CA SER A 121 6.97 -3.90 -20.45
C SER A 121 5.92 -5.01 -20.58
N TYR A 122 4.64 -4.64 -20.67
CA TYR A 122 3.55 -5.59 -20.90
C TYR A 122 3.71 -6.33 -22.23
N ARG A 123 3.94 -5.63 -23.35
CA ARG A 123 4.17 -6.26 -24.67
C ARG A 123 5.40 -7.17 -24.68
N LEU A 124 6.48 -6.75 -24.02
CA LEU A 124 7.68 -7.57 -23.87
C LEU A 124 7.41 -8.83 -23.05
N PHE A 125 6.65 -8.73 -21.96
CA PHE A 125 6.25 -9.89 -21.15
C PHE A 125 5.31 -10.82 -21.92
N GLN A 126 4.33 -10.26 -22.65
CA GLN A 126 3.42 -11.02 -23.50
C GLN A 126 4.17 -11.81 -24.57
N ALA A 127 5.15 -11.18 -25.24
CA ALA A 127 6.02 -11.87 -26.19
C ALA A 127 6.81 -13.00 -25.53
N PHE A 128 7.29 -12.80 -24.31
CA PHE A 128 8.01 -13.83 -23.55
C PHE A 128 7.14 -15.03 -23.19
N VAL A 129 5.88 -14.81 -22.79
CA VAL A 129 4.92 -15.90 -22.57
C VAL A 129 4.63 -16.64 -23.88
N GLY A 130 4.54 -15.90 -24.99
CA GLY A 130 4.33 -16.46 -26.33
C GLY A 130 3.03 -17.26 -26.42
N ASP A 131 3.07 -18.36 -27.17
CA ASP A 131 1.91 -19.25 -27.37
C ASP A 131 1.71 -20.26 -26.23
N SER A 132 2.34 -20.05 -25.07
CA SER A 132 2.18 -20.93 -23.92
C SER A 132 0.72 -20.95 -23.51
N LYS A 133 0.06 -22.12 -23.60
CA LYS A 133 -1.35 -22.28 -23.22
C LYS A 133 -1.55 -22.45 -21.71
N GLU A 134 -0.50 -22.88 -21.02
CA GLU A 134 -0.54 -23.19 -19.59
C GLU A 134 0.54 -22.42 -18.82
N ASP A 135 0.23 -22.06 -17.57
CA ASP A 135 1.14 -21.27 -16.74
C ASP A 135 2.44 -22.01 -16.38
N ILE A 136 2.37 -23.35 -16.30
CA ILE A 136 3.54 -24.19 -16.01
C ILE A 136 4.62 -24.01 -17.08
N GLN A 137 4.21 -23.94 -18.35
CA GLN A 137 5.13 -23.88 -19.48
C GLN A 137 5.96 -22.59 -19.49
N TRP A 138 5.33 -21.42 -19.41
CA TRP A 138 6.09 -20.16 -19.43
C TRP A 138 6.92 -19.97 -18.16
N LEU A 139 6.48 -20.50 -17.01
CA LEU A 139 7.28 -20.49 -15.78
C LEU A 139 8.51 -21.40 -15.89
N GLN A 140 8.42 -22.55 -16.55
CA GLN A 140 9.57 -23.39 -16.88
C GLN A 140 10.54 -22.66 -17.83
N ASN A 141 10.01 -22.01 -18.88
CA ASN A 141 10.83 -21.18 -19.77
C ASN A 141 11.55 -20.06 -19.00
N LEU A 142 10.89 -19.46 -18.00
CA LEU A 142 11.51 -18.44 -17.14
C LEU A 142 12.56 -19.05 -16.19
N ALA A 143 12.35 -20.30 -15.75
CA ALA A 143 13.30 -21.04 -14.93
C ALA A 143 14.61 -21.35 -15.67
N GLU A 144 14.54 -21.46 -17.00
CA GLU A 144 15.65 -21.86 -17.88
C GLU A 144 16.08 -20.72 -18.81
N ILE A 145 15.71 -19.48 -18.49
CA ILE A 145 15.90 -18.32 -19.37
C ILE A 145 17.38 -18.08 -19.71
N ASP A 146 17.68 -18.01 -21.01
CA ASP A 146 19.03 -17.80 -21.53
C ASP A 146 19.33 -16.31 -21.84
N ARG A 147 20.56 -15.99 -22.28
CA ARG A 147 20.98 -14.60 -22.56
C ARG A 147 20.57 -14.12 -23.97
N ASN A 148 20.44 -15.02 -24.93
CA ASN A 148 20.54 -14.74 -26.35
C ASN A 148 19.20 -14.78 -27.09
N ASN A 149 18.15 -15.33 -26.51
CA ASN A 149 16.89 -15.58 -27.21
C ASN A 149 15.69 -14.92 -26.52
N TYR A 150 15.52 -13.60 -26.69
CA TYR A 150 14.27 -12.94 -26.30
C TYR A 150 13.35 -12.81 -27.52
N PRO A 151 12.07 -13.22 -27.42
CA PRO A 151 11.15 -13.15 -28.55
C PRO A 151 10.85 -11.71 -28.96
N VAL A 152 10.55 -11.52 -30.24
CA VAL A 152 10.14 -10.22 -30.79
C VAL A 152 8.72 -9.92 -30.31
N CYS A 153 8.51 -8.76 -29.69
CA CYS A 153 7.18 -8.32 -29.28
C CYS A 153 6.42 -7.62 -30.41
N TYR A 154 5.10 -7.70 -30.35
CA TYR A 154 4.20 -6.88 -31.16
C TYR A 154 4.36 -5.39 -30.80
N LYS A 155 4.52 -4.53 -31.81
CA LYS A 155 4.77 -3.09 -31.68
C LYS A 155 3.53 -2.29 -32.05
N ASP A 156 2.78 -1.87 -31.04
CA ASP A 156 1.58 -1.06 -31.25
C ASP A 156 1.88 0.21 -32.07
N GLY A 157 1.01 0.49 -33.04
CA GLY A 157 1.12 1.65 -33.92
C GLY A 157 2.24 1.57 -34.97
N ILE A 158 2.92 0.42 -35.11
CA ILE A 158 3.88 0.11 -36.17
C ILE A 158 3.46 -1.14 -36.92
N ASP A 159 3.21 -2.23 -36.20
CA ASP A 159 2.87 -3.52 -36.80
C ASP A 159 1.41 -3.50 -37.26
N ASP A 160 1.20 -3.62 -38.56
CA ASP A 160 -0.13 -3.65 -39.19
C ASP A 160 -0.66 -5.09 -39.18
N SER A 161 -1.39 -5.45 -38.12
CA SER A 161 -1.98 -6.78 -37.95
C SER A 161 -3.45 -6.66 -37.54
N THR A 162 -4.30 -7.48 -38.17
CA THR A 162 -5.69 -7.64 -37.75
C THR A 162 -5.82 -8.47 -36.47
N ASP A 163 -4.77 -9.20 -36.09
CA ASP A 163 -4.72 -10.04 -34.89
C ASP A 163 -3.73 -9.45 -33.88
N VAL A 164 -4.20 -8.46 -33.13
CA VAL A 164 -3.44 -7.81 -32.06
C VAL A 164 -3.46 -8.71 -30.83
N PRO A 165 -2.30 -9.09 -30.25
CA PRO A 165 -2.27 -9.93 -29.06
C PRO A 165 -3.01 -9.27 -27.89
N LYS A 166 -3.83 -10.03 -27.17
CA LYS A 166 -4.68 -9.52 -26.08
C LYS A 166 -4.24 -10.03 -24.72
N LEU A 167 -4.64 -9.30 -23.68
CA LEU A 167 -4.41 -9.72 -22.29
C LEU A 167 -5.14 -11.05 -22.02
N THR A 168 -6.30 -11.25 -22.62
CA THR A 168 -7.10 -12.49 -22.52
C THR A 168 -6.45 -13.71 -23.12
N ASP A 169 -5.48 -13.53 -24.03
CA ASP A 169 -4.82 -14.66 -24.69
C ASP A 169 -3.77 -15.30 -23.77
N LEU A 170 -3.35 -14.59 -22.72
CA LEU A 170 -2.42 -15.10 -21.73
C LEU A 170 -3.08 -16.14 -20.81
N PRO A 171 -2.32 -17.18 -20.41
CA PRO A 171 -2.69 -18.08 -19.32
C PRO A 171 -3.06 -17.33 -18.03
N PRO A 172 -3.88 -17.90 -17.14
CA PRO A 172 -4.47 -17.16 -16.03
C PRO A 172 -3.46 -16.44 -15.11
N PHE A 173 -2.37 -17.08 -14.71
CA PHE A 173 -1.35 -16.47 -13.84
C PHE A 173 -0.45 -15.51 -14.61
N ALA A 174 -0.08 -15.79 -15.87
CA ALA A 174 0.56 -14.83 -16.76
C ALA A 174 -0.28 -13.56 -16.93
N ARG A 175 -1.60 -13.70 -17.08
CA ARG A 175 -2.54 -12.58 -17.18
C ARG A 175 -2.52 -11.71 -15.92
N LEU A 176 -2.47 -12.32 -14.73
CA LEU A 176 -2.27 -11.59 -13.48
C LEU A 176 -0.94 -10.82 -13.48
N VAL A 177 0.16 -11.47 -13.85
CA VAL A 177 1.48 -10.83 -13.91
C VAL A 177 1.49 -9.66 -14.90
N ALA A 178 0.93 -9.84 -16.09
CA ALA A 178 0.75 -8.81 -17.10
C ALA A 178 -0.10 -7.63 -16.61
N TRP A 179 -1.21 -7.91 -15.92
CA TRP A 179 -2.05 -6.88 -15.30
C TRP A 179 -1.28 -6.08 -14.24
N LEU A 180 -0.48 -6.74 -13.40
CA LEU A 180 0.34 -6.07 -12.39
C LEU A 180 1.43 -5.18 -13.03
N ILE A 181 2.08 -5.66 -14.10
CA ILE A 181 3.04 -4.88 -14.89
C ILE A 181 2.37 -3.63 -15.46
N LEU A 182 1.25 -3.79 -16.16
CA LEU A 182 0.56 -2.69 -16.82
C LEU A 182 0.03 -1.64 -15.82
N THR A 183 -0.40 -2.09 -14.64
CA THR A 183 -1.12 -1.22 -13.69
C THR A 183 -0.28 -0.71 -12.53
N HIS A 184 1.03 -0.99 -12.45
CA HIS A 184 1.83 -0.67 -11.26
C HIS A 184 1.88 0.84 -10.94
N HIS A 185 1.81 1.72 -11.96
CA HIS A 185 1.66 3.16 -11.77
C HIS A 185 0.21 3.59 -11.59
N LYS A 186 -0.62 3.36 -12.62
CA LYS A 186 -2.02 3.82 -12.68
C LYS A 186 -2.89 2.70 -13.24
N LEU A 187 -4.16 2.67 -12.85
CA LEU A 187 -5.14 1.83 -13.54
C LEU A 187 -5.38 2.41 -14.95
N PRO A 188 -5.63 1.56 -15.97
CA PRO A 188 -5.99 2.04 -17.30
C PRO A 188 -7.29 2.84 -17.24
N VAL A 189 -7.32 3.99 -17.89
CA VAL A 189 -8.48 4.89 -17.92
C VAL A 189 -8.73 5.31 -19.36
N TYR A 190 -9.93 5.04 -19.84
CA TYR A 190 -10.36 5.48 -21.16
C TYR A 190 -10.44 7.02 -21.23
N PRO A 191 -9.74 7.69 -22.19
CA PRO A 191 -9.63 9.14 -22.22
C PRO A 191 -10.84 9.83 -22.90
N ALA A 192 -12.03 9.65 -22.34
CA ALA A 192 -13.29 10.22 -22.87
C ALA A 192 -13.28 11.75 -23.06
N TRP A 193 -12.34 12.48 -22.44
CA TRP A 193 -12.23 13.93 -22.56
C TRP A 193 -11.48 14.40 -23.81
N LYS A 194 -10.70 13.52 -24.47
CA LYS A 194 -9.81 13.90 -25.57
C LYS A 194 -10.37 13.56 -26.95
N GLU A 195 -11.19 12.52 -27.03
CA GLU A 195 -11.70 12.03 -28.30
C GLU A 195 -13.21 12.31 -28.36
N SER A 196 -13.61 13.33 -29.11
CA SER A 196 -15.02 13.61 -29.43
C SER A 196 -15.65 12.55 -30.34
N GLU A 197 -14.81 11.73 -30.99
CA GLU A 197 -15.22 10.74 -32.00
C GLU A 197 -15.33 9.32 -31.45
N ASN A 198 -14.59 8.97 -30.39
CA ASN A 198 -14.68 7.64 -29.80
C ASN A 198 -15.63 7.66 -28.60
N SER A 199 -16.71 6.88 -28.70
CA SER A 199 -17.65 6.70 -27.60
C SER A 199 -16.99 5.86 -26.51
N PRO A 200 -17.11 6.24 -25.22
CA PRO A 200 -16.64 5.39 -24.15
C PRO A 200 -17.31 4.02 -24.27
N PRO A 201 -16.58 2.92 -24.03
CA PRO A 201 -17.16 1.60 -24.13
C PRO A 201 -18.30 1.47 -23.11
N LEU A 202 -19.39 0.82 -23.53
CA LEU A 202 -20.57 0.66 -22.68
C LEU A 202 -20.23 -0.25 -21.49
N LEU A 203 -20.74 0.08 -20.30
CA LEU A 203 -20.60 -0.76 -19.09
C LEU A 203 -21.11 -2.20 -19.32
N THR A 204 -22.14 -2.36 -20.15
CA THR A 204 -22.70 -3.66 -20.56
C THR A 204 -21.75 -4.48 -21.43
N GLU A 205 -20.67 -3.88 -21.93
CA GLU A 205 -19.64 -4.52 -22.75
C GLU A 205 -18.31 -4.70 -22.00
N LEU A 206 -18.32 -4.59 -20.66
CA LEU A 206 -17.12 -4.78 -19.82
C LEU A 206 -16.39 -6.10 -20.07
N GLU A 207 -17.11 -7.16 -20.41
CA GLU A 207 -16.52 -8.45 -20.80
C GLU A 207 -15.74 -8.37 -22.14
N LYS A 208 -16.14 -7.47 -23.04
CA LYS A 208 -15.40 -7.15 -24.28
C LYS A 208 -14.24 -6.18 -24.03
N ILE A 209 -14.28 -5.41 -22.94
CA ILE A 209 -13.23 -4.48 -22.47
C ILE A 209 -12.00 -5.22 -21.89
N GLN A 210 -12.03 -6.55 -21.78
CA GLN A 210 -10.85 -7.34 -21.40
C GLN A 210 -9.63 -7.10 -22.33
N ASN A 211 -9.85 -6.49 -23.50
CA ASN A 211 -8.82 -6.00 -24.40
C ASN A 211 -8.55 -4.52 -24.16
N ILE A 212 -7.71 -4.24 -23.16
CA ILE A 212 -7.23 -2.87 -22.93
C ILE A 212 -6.48 -2.39 -24.17
N ASP A 213 -6.80 -1.20 -24.62
CA ASP A 213 -6.11 -0.52 -25.72
C ASP A 213 -4.98 0.38 -25.15
N PRO A 214 -3.84 0.54 -25.85
CA PRO A 214 -2.75 1.43 -25.41
C PRO A 214 -3.21 2.86 -25.08
N LEU A 215 -4.27 3.35 -25.71
CA LEU A 215 -4.88 4.65 -25.46
C LEU A 215 -5.29 4.82 -23.99
N TRP A 216 -5.66 3.74 -23.30
CA TRP A 216 -6.08 3.75 -21.90
C TRP A 216 -4.91 3.93 -20.94
N ASN A 217 -3.69 3.66 -21.42
CA ASN A 217 -2.45 3.89 -20.68
C ASN A 217 -1.79 5.22 -21.08
N SER A 218 -1.83 5.57 -22.36
CA SER A 218 -1.23 6.79 -22.92
C SER A 218 -2.12 7.40 -23.99
N HIS A 219 -2.92 8.41 -23.64
CA HIS A 219 -3.77 9.11 -24.60
C HIS A 219 -2.99 9.86 -25.70
N GLN A 220 -1.67 10.01 -25.56
CA GLN A 220 -0.80 10.62 -26.55
C GLN A 220 -0.35 9.65 -27.66
N CYS A 221 -0.62 8.35 -27.54
CA CYS A 221 -0.22 7.37 -28.55
C CYS A 221 -0.87 7.63 -29.91
N ASN A 222 -2.03 8.30 -29.95
CA ASN A 222 -2.77 8.63 -31.17
C ASN A 222 -2.53 10.07 -31.66
N ASP A 223 -1.62 10.82 -31.04
CA ASP A 223 -1.38 12.21 -31.46
C ASP A 223 -0.78 12.28 -32.89
N PRO A 224 -1.28 13.19 -33.75
CA PRO A 224 -0.74 13.38 -35.09
C PRO A 224 0.75 13.71 -35.07
N GLY A 225 1.51 13.22 -36.06
CA GLY A 225 2.94 13.52 -36.21
C GLY A 225 3.89 12.73 -35.30
N GLN A 226 3.39 11.76 -34.52
CA GLN A 226 4.23 10.95 -33.61
C GLN A 226 4.92 9.75 -34.28
N LYS A 227 4.75 9.50 -35.59
CA LYS A 227 5.19 8.26 -36.26
C LYS A 227 6.67 7.93 -36.03
N ALA A 228 7.57 8.88 -36.29
CA ALA A 228 9.01 8.68 -36.07
C ALA A 228 9.40 8.49 -34.59
N ARG A 229 8.57 8.99 -33.66
CA ARG A 229 8.78 8.79 -32.22
C ARG A 229 8.27 7.42 -31.77
N LYS A 230 7.19 6.90 -32.37
CA LYS A 230 6.72 5.54 -32.14
C LYS A 230 7.81 4.52 -32.47
N GLU A 231 8.48 4.67 -33.61
CA GLU A 231 9.62 3.81 -34.00
C GLU A 231 10.70 3.76 -32.91
N LYS A 232 11.13 4.93 -32.41
CA LYS A 232 12.11 5.02 -31.31
C LYS A 232 11.59 4.50 -29.98
N ASN A 233 10.28 4.50 -29.75
CA ASN A 233 9.65 3.90 -28.57
C ASN A 233 9.81 2.37 -28.55
N TRP A 234 10.02 1.73 -29.71
CA TRP A 234 10.20 0.28 -29.87
C TRP A 234 11.65 -0.11 -30.25
N GLU A 235 12.58 0.84 -30.18
CA GLU A 235 14.02 0.58 -30.25
C GLU A 235 14.57 0.39 -28.83
N PHE A 236 15.28 -0.71 -28.59
CA PHE A 236 15.76 -1.08 -27.27
C PHE A 236 17.29 -1.04 -27.20
N PHE A 237 17.81 -0.57 -26.07
CA PHE A 237 19.12 -0.97 -25.60
C PHE A 237 19.08 -2.45 -25.13
N ASP A 238 20.15 -2.93 -24.50
CA ASP A 238 20.15 -4.27 -23.91
C ASP A 238 18.97 -4.45 -22.94
N LEU A 239 18.12 -5.44 -23.20
CA LEU A 239 17.07 -5.84 -22.28
C LEU A 239 17.65 -6.49 -21.02
N PRO A 240 16.95 -6.45 -19.87
CA PRO A 240 17.46 -7.01 -18.61
C PRO A 240 17.85 -8.49 -18.67
N ILE A 241 17.30 -9.26 -19.62
CA ILE A 241 17.74 -10.63 -19.91
C ILE A 241 19.24 -10.73 -20.23
N LYS A 242 19.92 -9.67 -20.65
CA LYS A 242 21.39 -9.69 -20.85
C LYS A 242 22.16 -9.76 -19.53
N SER A 243 21.57 -9.34 -18.40
CA SER A 243 22.15 -9.41 -17.06
C SER A 243 22.02 -10.81 -16.44
N SER A 244 23.15 -11.44 -16.08
CA SER A 244 23.16 -12.73 -15.37
C SER A 244 22.51 -12.66 -13.98
N GLN A 245 22.59 -11.50 -13.32
CA GLN A 245 22.04 -11.24 -12.00
C GLN A 245 20.52 -11.25 -12.06
N TRP A 246 19.96 -10.55 -13.05
CA TRP A 246 18.52 -10.58 -13.32
C TRP A 246 18.05 -11.99 -13.69
N ARG A 247 18.73 -12.69 -14.62
CA ARG A 247 18.37 -14.06 -15.01
C ARG A 247 18.37 -15.02 -13.82
N SER A 248 19.42 -15.00 -12.99
CA SER A 248 19.50 -15.82 -11.78
C SER A 248 18.33 -15.57 -10.82
N LYS A 249 17.93 -14.30 -10.66
CA LYS A 249 16.76 -13.94 -9.85
C LYS A 249 15.45 -14.45 -10.45
N ALA A 250 15.29 -14.32 -11.77
CA ALA A 250 14.16 -14.86 -12.54
C ALA A 250 14.04 -16.38 -12.36
N CYS A 251 15.13 -17.12 -12.63
CA CYS A 251 15.15 -18.57 -12.49
C CYS A 251 14.71 -19.02 -11.10
N ARG A 252 15.28 -18.41 -10.04
CA ARG A 252 14.95 -18.76 -8.66
C ARG A 252 13.49 -18.48 -8.31
N LEU A 253 12.93 -17.37 -8.80
CA LEU A 253 11.55 -16.99 -8.51
C LEU A 253 10.55 -17.88 -9.26
N SER A 254 10.79 -18.18 -10.53
CA SER A 254 9.92 -19.06 -11.31
C SER A 254 9.97 -20.51 -10.83
N SER A 255 11.15 -21.06 -10.54
CA SER A 255 11.26 -22.42 -9.94
C SER A 255 10.53 -22.51 -8.60
N SER A 256 10.63 -21.47 -7.76
CA SER A 256 9.88 -21.41 -6.51
C SER A 256 8.37 -21.31 -6.74
N ALA A 257 7.92 -20.56 -7.75
CA ALA A 257 6.51 -20.42 -8.09
C ALA A 257 5.91 -21.73 -8.61
N LEU A 258 6.64 -22.47 -9.48
CA LEU A 258 6.22 -23.79 -9.97
C LEU A 258 5.89 -24.76 -8.83
N VAL A 259 6.73 -24.78 -7.79
CA VAL A 259 6.51 -25.65 -6.62
C VAL A 259 5.37 -25.15 -5.75
N GLN A 260 5.37 -23.87 -5.41
CA GLN A 260 4.43 -23.32 -4.43
C GLN A 260 3.01 -23.13 -4.98
N LEU A 261 2.88 -22.93 -6.30
CA LEU A 261 1.60 -22.61 -6.92
C LEU A 261 0.93 -23.81 -7.59
N LYS A 262 1.54 -25.00 -7.56
CA LYS A 262 1.08 -26.19 -8.28
C LYS A 262 -0.45 -26.40 -8.24
N PRO A 263 -1.15 -26.35 -7.08
CA PRO A 263 -2.59 -26.57 -7.03
C PRO A 263 -3.42 -25.53 -7.79
N TRP A 264 -2.91 -24.32 -7.98
CA TRP A 264 -3.63 -23.24 -8.68
C TRP A 264 -3.25 -23.13 -10.15
N LEU A 265 -2.03 -23.53 -10.52
CA LEU A 265 -1.61 -23.58 -11.93
C LEU A 265 -2.38 -24.65 -12.71
N GLU A 266 -2.73 -25.76 -12.05
CA GLU A 266 -3.50 -26.86 -12.67
C GLU A 266 -5.01 -26.57 -12.78
N ASN A 267 -5.55 -25.67 -11.94
CA ASN A 267 -6.99 -25.43 -11.81
C ASN A 267 -7.50 -24.17 -12.56
N GLN A 268 -6.69 -23.56 -13.43
CA GLN A 268 -7.03 -22.37 -14.23
C GLN A 268 -7.77 -21.26 -13.43
N THR A 269 -7.27 -20.92 -12.24
CA THR A 269 -7.91 -19.94 -11.35
C THR A 269 -8.05 -18.57 -12.01
N ASN A 270 -9.26 -17.98 -12.01
CA ASN A 270 -9.47 -16.62 -12.52
C ASN A 270 -8.99 -15.58 -11.51
N TRP A 271 -7.74 -15.15 -11.64
CA TRP A 271 -7.12 -14.23 -10.69
C TRP A 271 -7.69 -12.81 -10.72
N ILE A 272 -8.09 -12.32 -11.90
CA ILE A 272 -8.48 -10.93 -12.09
C ILE A 272 -9.91 -10.68 -11.64
N GLU A 273 -10.83 -11.59 -11.96
CA GLU A 273 -12.26 -11.36 -11.70
C GLU A 273 -12.73 -11.99 -10.39
N GLU A 274 -12.19 -13.17 -10.01
CA GLU A 274 -12.64 -13.88 -8.80
C GLU A 274 -11.71 -13.67 -7.60
N GLN A 275 -10.41 -13.42 -7.83
CA GLN A 275 -9.41 -13.27 -6.77
C GLN A 275 -8.94 -11.82 -6.58
N LEU A 276 -9.91 -10.88 -6.56
CA LEU A 276 -9.66 -9.43 -6.43
C LEU A 276 -8.73 -9.08 -5.26
N PHE A 277 -8.91 -9.73 -4.10
CA PHE A 277 -8.04 -9.53 -2.94
C PHE A 277 -6.58 -9.86 -3.27
N THR A 278 -6.32 -11.04 -3.84
CA THR A 278 -4.99 -11.48 -4.25
C THR A 278 -4.36 -10.50 -5.24
N THR A 279 -5.13 -10.09 -6.25
CA THR A 279 -4.67 -9.16 -7.30
C THR A 279 -4.28 -7.80 -6.73
N HIS A 280 -5.18 -7.16 -5.96
CA HIS A 280 -4.91 -5.84 -5.40
C HIS A 280 -3.82 -5.86 -4.32
N ILE A 281 -3.72 -6.92 -3.52
CA ILE A 281 -2.64 -7.06 -2.54
C ILE A 281 -1.29 -7.31 -3.22
N SER A 282 -1.26 -8.07 -4.32
CA SER A 282 -0.05 -8.23 -5.13
C SER A 282 0.41 -6.90 -5.72
N ARG A 283 -0.54 -6.11 -6.26
CA ARG A 283 -0.28 -4.75 -6.76
C ARG A 283 0.26 -3.83 -5.66
N LEU A 284 -0.32 -3.88 -4.46
CA LEU A 284 0.16 -3.12 -3.31
C LEU A 284 1.61 -3.50 -2.96
N CYS A 285 1.94 -4.80 -2.94
CA CYS A 285 3.31 -5.25 -2.67
C CYS A 285 4.31 -4.78 -3.72
N LEU A 286 3.95 -4.87 -5.02
CA LEU A 286 4.75 -4.36 -6.13
C LEU A 286 4.97 -2.85 -6.03
N THR A 287 3.88 -2.09 -5.92
CA THR A 287 3.92 -0.61 -5.92
C THR A 287 4.71 -0.06 -4.73
N LEU A 288 4.50 -0.64 -3.53
CA LEU A 288 5.24 -0.23 -2.33
C LEU A 288 6.73 -0.60 -2.43
N ALA A 289 7.07 -1.73 -3.06
CA ALA A 289 8.44 -2.14 -3.28
C ALA A 289 9.18 -1.23 -4.26
N ASP A 290 8.54 -0.92 -5.39
CA ASP A 290 9.09 -0.01 -6.41
C ASP A 290 9.34 1.36 -5.81
N HIS A 291 8.34 1.93 -5.14
CA HIS A 291 8.49 3.23 -4.48
C HIS A 291 9.63 3.23 -3.46
N TYR A 292 9.62 2.25 -2.55
CA TYR A 292 10.68 2.14 -1.55
C TYR A 292 12.06 2.03 -2.20
N TYR A 293 12.21 1.20 -3.23
CA TYR A 293 13.51 0.97 -3.86
C TYR A 293 13.99 2.20 -4.63
N SER A 294 13.10 2.82 -5.43
CA SER A 294 13.35 4.05 -6.15
C SER A 294 13.76 5.21 -5.24
N SER A 295 13.27 5.23 -3.99
CA SER A 295 13.65 6.24 -2.99
C SER A 295 15.06 6.06 -2.38
N LEU A 296 15.75 4.94 -2.59
CA LEU A 296 17.07 4.66 -1.98
C LEU A 296 18.18 5.38 -2.72
N SER A 297 18.95 6.26 -2.05
CA SER A 297 20.16 6.83 -2.67
C SER A 297 21.12 5.72 -3.08
N LEU A 298 22.06 5.98 -3.99
CA LEU A 298 23.04 4.98 -4.44
C LEU A 298 23.78 4.33 -3.26
N GLU A 299 24.23 5.13 -2.29
CA GLU A 299 24.86 4.64 -1.06
C GLU A 299 23.93 3.75 -0.23
N GLN A 300 22.65 4.13 -0.11
CA GLN A 300 21.66 3.33 0.63
C GLN A 300 21.36 2.01 -0.07
N ALA A 301 21.26 2.01 -1.40
CA ALA A 301 21.05 0.81 -2.19
C ALA A 301 22.23 -0.15 -2.03
N PHE A 302 23.48 0.36 -2.09
CA PHE A 302 24.69 -0.45 -1.91
C PHE A 302 24.77 -1.07 -0.51
N LYS A 303 24.45 -0.29 0.55
CA LYS A 303 24.30 -0.82 1.92
C LYS A 303 23.21 -1.90 2.06
N LYS A 304 22.35 -2.08 1.06
CA LYS A 304 21.30 -3.11 1.01
C LYS A 304 21.64 -4.28 0.07
N GLY A 305 22.85 -4.31 -0.49
CA GLY A 305 23.34 -5.39 -1.35
C GLY A 305 23.09 -5.18 -2.84
N ALA A 306 22.78 -3.94 -3.27
CA ALA A 306 22.54 -3.65 -4.69
C ALA A 306 23.73 -3.98 -5.61
N GLU A 307 24.97 -3.98 -5.11
CA GLU A 307 26.14 -4.39 -5.89
C GLU A 307 26.04 -5.84 -6.39
N GLU A 308 25.42 -6.72 -5.61
CA GLU A 308 25.19 -8.13 -5.99
C GLU A 308 24.12 -8.28 -7.07
N TRP A 309 23.33 -7.23 -7.32
CA TRP A 309 22.21 -7.23 -8.27
C TRP A 309 22.57 -6.57 -9.60
N ARG A 310 23.72 -5.90 -9.66
CA ARG A 310 24.24 -5.24 -10.86
C ARG A 310 25.06 -6.19 -11.70
N ASN A 311 24.84 -6.17 -13.01
CA ASN A 311 25.80 -6.69 -13.96
C ASN A 311 26.76 -5.57 -14.42
N PRO A 312 28.07 -5.69 -14.20
CA PRO A 312 29.04 -4.67 -14.61
C PRO A 312 28.99 -4.31 -16.10
N HIS A 313 28.58 -5.24 -16.96
CA HIS A 313 28.48 -5.06 -18.41
C HIS A 313 27.11 -4.55 -18.87
N TYR A 314 26.13 -4.45 -17.97
CA TYR A 314 24.82 -3.91 -18.28
C TYR A 314 24.79 -2.40 -17.99
N LYS A 315 24.51 -1.58 -19.02
CA LYS A 315 24.66 -0.10 -18.97
C LYS A 315 23.36 0.67 -19.17
N VAL A 316 22.22 0.02 -18.93
CA VAL A 316 20.88 0.64 -18.99
C VAL A 316 20.46 1.02 -17.57
N TYR A 317 19.84 2.19 -17.41
CA TYR A 317 19.49 2.74 -16.10
C TYR A 317 17.98 2.91 -15.92
N ALA A 318 17.49 2.74 -14.70
CA ALA A 318 16.08 2.88 -14.37
C ALA A 318 15.70 4.32 -13.99
N ASN A 319 16.61 5.07 -13.36
CA ASN A 319 16.35 6.41 -12.84
C ASN A 319 17.65 7.23 -12.67
N THR A 320 17.46 8.51 -12.35
CA THR A 320 18.53 9.49 -12.10
C THR A 320 18.33 10.17 -10.76
N GLU A 321 19.36 10.88 -10.30
CA GLU A 321 19.26 11.83 -9.20
C GLU A 321 20.01 13.13 -9.55
N TRP A 322 19.62 14.24 -8.93
CA TRP A 322 20.36 15.50 -9.03
C TRP A 322 21.57 15.45 -8.11
N SER A 323 22.77 15.74 -8.64
CA SER A 323 23.99 15.87 -7.86
C SER A 323 24.32 17.33 -7.64
N ASP A 324 24.21 17.79 -6.39
CA ASP A 324 24.61 19.15 -6.01
C ASP A 324 26.12 19.37 -6.23
N LYS A 325 26.93 18.31 -6.11
CA LYS A 325 28.39 18.41 -6.32
C LYS A 325 28.72 18.65 -7.79
N GLU A 326 28.09 17.89 -8.68
CA GLU A 326 28.39 17.96 -10.12
C GLU A 326 27.49 18.96 -10.87
N HIS A 327 26.53 19.59 -10.18
CA HIS A 327 25.52 20.50 -10.74
C HIS A 327 24.81 19.92 -11.97
N LYS A 328 24.62 18.59 -12.00
CA LYS A 328 23.98 17.87 -13.10
C LYS A 328 23.23 16.64 -12.61
N LYS A 329 22.39 16.09 -13.47
CA LYS A 329 21.77 14.78 -13.27
C LYS A 329 22.79 13.68 -13.46
N ILE A 330 22.77 12.72 -12.54
CA ILE A 330 23.60 11.52 -12.61
C ILE A 330 22.72 10.27 -12.57
N PHE A 331 23.19 9.21 -13.19
CA PHE A 331 22.52 7.92 -13.13
C PHE A 331 22.61 7.31 -11.73
N ARG A 332 21.50 6.77 -11.24
CA ARG A 332 21.38 6.28 -9.87
C ARG A 332 21.32 4.76 -9.80
N GLN A 333 20.29 4.14 -10.38
CA GLN A 333 20.08 2.69 -10.35
C GLN A 333 20.18 2.10 -11.75
N GLN A 334 20.95 1.01 -11.89
CA GLN A 334 20.94 0.22 -13.12
C GLN A 334 19.60 -0.51 -13.24
N LEU A 335 19.11 -0.73 -14.46
CA LEU A 335 17.77 -1.27 -14.66
C LEU A 335 17.66 -2.73 -14.17
N ASP A 336 18.69 -3.57 -14.35
CA ASP A 336 18.71 -4.94 -13.84
C ASP A 336 18.73 -5.01 -12.31
N GLU A 337 19.52 -4.15 -11.67
CA GLU A 337 19.56 -3.97 -10.23
C GLU A 337 18.21 -3.50 -9.68
N HIS A 338 17.61 -2.50 -10.32
CA HIS A 338 16.32 -1.96 -9.94
C HIS A 338 15.25 -3.06 -9.94
N LEU A 339 15.10 -3.78 -11.06
CA LEU A 339 14.14 -4.88 -11.19
C LEU A 339 14.39 -5.98 -10.14
N THR A 340 15.65 -6.35 -9.91
CA THR A 340 16.03 -7.38 -8.91
C THR A 340 15.73 -6.93 -7.48
N GLY A 341 16.01 -5.66 -7.17
CA GLY A 341 15.75 -5.04 -5.87
C GLY A 341 14.26 -4.92 -5.57
N VAL A 342 13.47 -4.43 -6.52
CA VAL A 342 12.01 -4.37 -6.41
C VAL A 342 11.43 -5.77 -6.24
N ALA A 343 11.87 -6.76 -7.02
CA ALA A 343 11.40 -8.14 -6.88
C ALA A 343 11.71 -8.75 -5.50
N LYS A 344 12.88 -8.45 -4.95
CA LYS A 344 13.24 -8.85 -3.58
C LYS A 344 12.29 -8.21 -2.56
N TYR A 345 12.07 -6.90 -2.64
CA TYR A 345 11.26 -6.20 -1.65
C TYR A 345 9.77 -6.48 -1.79
N ALA A 346 9.25 -6.71 -2.99
CA ALA A 346 7.87 -7.13 -3.21
C ALA A 346 7.61 -8.48 -2.51
N ALA A 347 8.53 -9.43 -2.63
CA ALA A 347 8.45 -10.70 -1.91
C ALA A 347 8.53 -10.53 -0.38
N ASP A 348 9.45 -9.70 0.11
CA ASP A 348 9.61 -9.44 1.55
C ASP A 348 8.37 -8.75 2.15
N ILE A 349 7.75 -7.81 1.42
CA ILE A 349 6.52 -7.11 1.83
C ILE A 349 5.37 -8.11 1.92
N ALA A 350 5.16 -8.91 0.87
CA ALA A 350 4.11 -9.94 0.85
C ALA A 350 4.25 -10.87 2.07
N LYS A 351 5.46 -11.40 2.32
CA LYS A 351 5.74 -12.28 3.46
C LYS A 351 5.44 -11.64 4.82
N ARG A 352 5.59 -10.32 4.96
CA ARG A 352 5.36 -9.60 6.23
C ARG A 352 3.95 -9.06 6.41
N LEU A 353 3.15 -9.05 5.35
CA LEU A 353 1.79 -8.52 5.36
C LEU A 353 0.85 -9.23 6.36
N PRO A 354 0.87 -10.57 6.53
CA PRO A 354 0.03 -11.24 7.53
C PRO A 354 0.32 -10.76 8.97
N GLY A 355 1.57 -10.34 9.23
CA GLY A 355 1.97 -9.79 10.53
C GLY A 355 1.49 -8.35 10.78
N LEU A 356 0.97 -7.66 9.76
CA LEU A 356 0.60 -6.24 9.87
C LEU A 356 -0.50 -6.04 10.91
N ASN A 357 -1.59 -6.80 10.81
CA ASN A 357 -2.69 -6.70 11.76
C ASN A 357 -2.24 -6.96 13.21
N ARG A 358 -1.27 -7.86 13.43
CA ARG A 358 -0.76 -8.12 14.79
C ARG A 358 0.14 -7.01 15.34
N THR A 359 0.87 -6.32 14.47
CA THR A 359 1.97 -5.41 14.87
C THR A 359 1.60 -3.94 14.87
N LEU A 360 0.48 -3.58 14.26
CA LEU A 360 -0.03 -2.21 14.30
C LEU A 360 -0.34 -1.76 15.76
N ASN A 361 -0.31 -0.45 16.02
CA ASN A 361 -0.77 0.09 17.32
C ASN A 361 -2.29 -0.09 17.46
N PHE A 362 -2.85 -0.20 18.66
CA PHE A 362 -4.30 -0.23 18.86
C PHE A 362 -4.73 0.75 19.94
N LEU A 363 -6.00 1.15 19.92
CA LEU A 363 -6.56 2.02 20.93
C LEU A 363 -6.77 1.24 22.23
N GLU A 364 -6.21 1.73 23.33
CA GLU A 364 -6.64 1.32 24.67
C GLU A 364 -7.86 2.19 25.03
N PRO A 365 -9.09 1.66 24.99
CA PRO A 365 -10.27 2.51 25.07
C PRO A 365 -10.41 3.13 26.46
N ASN A 366 -10.62 4.45 26.49
CA ASN A 366 -10.89 5.18 27.73
C ASN A 366 -12.28 4.84 28.31
N LYS A 367 -12.54 5.29 29.54
CA LYS A 367 -13.84 5.10 30.21
C LYS A 367 -15.01 5.74 29.45
N ASN A 368 -14.78 6.76 28.62
CA ASN A 368 -15.85 7.38 27.83
C ASN A 368 -16.44 6.43 26.78
N LEU A 369 -15.65 5.46 26.31
CA LEU A 369 -16.02 4.48 25.29
C LEU A 369 -16.51 3.15 25.89
N THR A 370 -16.15 2.83 27.13
CA THR A 370 -16.48 1.54 27.78
C THR A 370 -17.56 1.65 28.85
N GLU A 371 -17.68 2.79 29.54
CA GLU A 371 -18.66 2.96 30.61
C GLU A 371 -19.99 3.51 30.12
N ASN A 372 -21.02 3.34 30.95
CA ASN A 372 -22.35 3.89 30.67
C ASN A 372 -22.34 5.43 30.67
N VAL A 373 -23.31 6.03 30.00
CA VAL A 373 -23.50 7.48 29.99
C VAL A 373 -23.63 8.00 31.43
N GLY A 374 -22.97 9.12 31.74
CA GLY A 374 -23.03 9.77 33.05
C GLY A 374 -22.26 9.01 34.15
N PHE A 375 -21.30 8.15 33.79
CA PHE A 375 -20.46 7.43 34.78
C PHE A 375 -19.62 8.37 35.65
N ASP A 376 -19.23 9.52 35.11
CA ASP A 376 -18.42 10.56 35.74
C ASP A 376 -19.24 11.70 36.34
N GLU A 377 -20.55 11.73 36.11
CA GLU A 377 -21.46 12.73 36.67
C GLU A 377 -21.83 12.38 38.12
N ARG A 378 -21.50 13.29 39.04
CA ARG A 378 -21.73 13.12 40.48
C ARG A 378 -23.12 13.59 40.89
N ASP A 379 -23.69 14.53 40.14
CA ASP A 379 -25.03 15.03 40.35
C ASP A 379 -26.06 14.01 39.85
N LYS A 380 -26.89 13.49 40.75
CA LYS A 380 -27.88 12.45 40.43
C LYS A 380 -28.93 12.93 39.43
N GLU A 381 -29.33 14.19 39.47
CA GLU A 381 -30.36 14.73 38.58
C GLU A 381 -29.80 14.90 37.18
N LYS A 382 -28.62 15.52 37.05
CA LYS A 382 -27.92 15.65 35.75
C LYS A 382 -27.59 14.31 35.12
N LYS A 383 -27.17 13.34 35.93
CA LYS A 383 -26.94 11.97 35.48
C LYS A 383 -28.22 11.36 34.89
N LYS A 384 -29.35 11.49 35.58
CA LYS A 384 -30.64 10.96 35.12
C LYS A 384 -31.09 11.64 33.81
N GLU A 385 -30.83 12.93 33.64
CA GLU A 385 -31.09 13.64 32.38
C GLU A 385 -30.23 13.14 31.23
N LEU A 386 -28.92 12.97 31.46
CA LEU A 386 -27.99 12.41 30.49
C LEU A 386 -28.40 11.00 30.07
N GLU A 387 -28.74 10.15 31.03
CA GLU A 387 -29.26 8.80 30.78
C GLU A 387 -30.56 8.84 29.98
N LYS A 388 -31.53 9.70 30.34
CA LYS A 388 -32.78 9.84 29.58
C LYS A 388 -32.52 10.24 28.12
N LYS A 389 -31.52 11.09 27.87
CA LYS A 389 -31.20 11.58 26.53
C LYS A 389 -30.35 10.59 25.70
N PHE A 390 -29.43 9.86 26.33
CA PHE A 390 -28.36 9.14 25.64
C PHE A 390 -28.21 7.66 26.02
N ASN A 391 -29.02 7.09 26.91
CA ASN A 391 -28.95 5.66 27.29
C ASN A 391 -29.09 4.69 26.09
N TRP A 392 -29.67 5.14 24.97
CA TRP A 392 -29.67 4.34 23.74
C TRP A 392 -28.26 3.96 23.26
N GLN A 393 -27.24 4.79 23.55
CA GLN A 393 -25.83 4.50 23.24
C GLN A 393 -25.34 3.28 24.00
N ASP A 394 -25.72 3.16 25.28
CA ASP A 394 -25.33 2.03 26.12
C ASP A 394 -26.08 0.77 25.74
N LYS A 395 -27.36 0.89 25.36
CA LYS A 395 -28.13 -0.22 24.79
C LYS A 395 -27.48 -0.73 23.50
N ALA A 396 -27.06 0.17 22.61
CA ALA A 396 -26.38 -0.20 21.37
C ALA A 396 -25.06 -0.92 21.63
N ARG A 397 -24.19 -0.35 22.50
CA ARG A 397 -22.94 -0.99 22.93
C ARG A 397 -23.17 -2.40 23.49
N LYS A 398 -24.09 -2.54 24.47
CA LYS A 398 -24.40 -3.82 25.12
C LYS A 398 -24.99 -4.84 24.16
N LEU A 399 -25.74 -4.40 23.15
CA LEU A 399 -26.24 -5.29 22.10
C LEU A 399 -25.08 -5.81 21.24
N THR A 400 -24.17 -4.93 20.84
CA THR A 400 -22.96 -5.31 20.09
C THR A 400 -22.06 -6.26 20.88
N GLU A 401 -21.93 -6.07 22.19
CA GLU A 401 -21.16 -6.96 23.07
C GLU A 401 -21.69 -8.40 23.14
N LYS A 402 -22.95 -8.63 22.77
CA LYS A 402 -23.54 -9.97 22.68
C LYS A 402 -23.13 -10.73 21.42
N ILE A 403 -22.55 -10.06 20.42
CA ILE A 403 -22.10 -10.71 19.20
C ILE A 403 -20.79 -11.45 19.53
N GLY A 404 -20.80 -12.77 19.34
CA GLY A 404 -19.64 -13.61 19.60
C GLY A 404 -18.46 -13.30 18.68
N LYS A 405 -17.25 -13.48 19.21
CA LYS A 405 -15.99 -13.29 18.47
C LYS A 405 -15.97 -14.07 17.15
N ASP A 406 -16.37 -15.34 17.16
CA ASP A 406 -16.31 -16.19 15.97
C ASP A 406 -17.25 -15.70 14.86
N THR A 407 -18.45 -15.24 15.22
CA THR A 407 -19.39 -14.62 14.27
C THR A 407 -18.79 -13.37 13.62
N LEU A 408 -18.16 -12.49 14.42
CA LEU A 408 -17.52 -11.27 13.91
C LEU A 408 -16.36 -11.60 12.95
N LEU A 409 -15.56 -12.62 13.27
CA LEU A 409 -14.40 -13.00 12.46
C LEU A 409 -14.79 -13.74 11.17
N GLN A 410 -15.88 -14.51 11.18
CA GLN A 410 -16.34 -15.27 10.01
C GLN A 410 -17.22 -14.45 9.07
N ASN A 411 -18.13 -13.64 9.61
CA ASN A 411 -19.21 -13.01 8.82
C ASN A 411 -19.05 -11.49 8.66
N GLY A 412 -18.10 -10.87 9.39
CA GLY A 412 -17.96 -9.42 9.44
C GLY A 412 -19.10 -8.72 10.19
N PHE A 413 -19.16 -7.39 10.06
CA PHE A 413 -20.18 -6.56 10.71
C PHE A 413 -20.64 -5.44 9.79
N PHE A 414 -21.96 -5.32 9.62
CA PHE A 414 -22.60 -4.19 8.96
C PHE A 414 -23.68 -3.62 9.88
N GLY A 415 -23.59 -2.32 10.18
CA GLY A 415 -24.50 -1.66 11.10
C GLY A 415 -24.91 -0.28 10.60
N ILE A 416 -26.22 0.00 10.64
CA ILE A 416 -26.78 1.29 10.25
C ILE A 416 -27.25 2.04 11.49
N ASN A 417 -26.62 3.17 11.80
CA ASN A 417 -27.04 4.03 12.89
C ASN A 417 -27.98 5.15 12.39
N MET A 418 -29.29 4.92 12.52
CA MET A 418 -30.34 5.85 12.09
C MET A 418 -30.86 6.77 13.21
N ALA A 419 -30.10 6.96 14.31
CA ALA A 419 -30.55 7.86 15.38
C ALA A 419 -30.66 9.32 14.89
N SER A 420 -31.66 10.05 15.38
CA SER A 420 -31.93 11.44 14.95
C SER A 420 -30.77 12.40 15.25
N THR A 421 -30.77 13.57 14.62
CA THR A 421 -29.80 14.64 14.88
C THR A 421 -29.81 15.04 16.36
N GLY A 422 -28.63 15.35 16.92
CA GLY A 422 -28.50 15.72 18.34
C GLY A 422 -28.56 14.56 19.35
N LYS A 423 -28.80 13.31 18.92
CA LYS A 423 -28.84 12.13 19.81
C LYS A 423 -27.46 11.55 20.19
N GLY A 424 -26.37 12.15 19.74
CA GLY A 424 -25.01 11.73 20.10
C GLY A 424 -24.48 10.51 19.31
N LYS A 425 -24.81 10.43 18.01
CA LYS A 425 -24.34 9.36 17.10
C LYS A 425 -22.83 9.13 17.13
N THR A 426 -22.05 10.21 17.20
CA THR A 426 -20.58 10.16 17.24
C THR A 426 -20.05 9.24 18.33
N ARG A 427 -20.47 9.46 19.58
CA ARG A 427 -20.05 8.65 20.73
C ARG A 427 -20.64 7.24 20.65
N ALA A 428 -21.88 7.11 20.18
CA ALA A 428 -22.52 5.81 19.98
C ALA A 428 -21.72 4.92 19.00
N ASN A 429 -21.34 5.45 17.84
CA ASN A 429 -20.56 4.72 16.84
C ASN A 429 -19.20 4.31 17.41
N ALA A 430 -18.50 5.20 18.11
CA ALA A 430 -17.23 4.87 18.74
C ALA A 430 -17.38 3.78 19.82
N LYS A 431 -18.46 3.82 20.63
CA LYS A 431 -18.78 2.76 21.61
C LYS A 431 -19.04 1.41 20.93
N ILE A 432 -19.81 1.38 19.83
CA ILE A 432 -20.10 0.17 19.04
C ILE A 432 -18.79 -0.41 18.48
N MET A 433 -17.97 0.41 17.81
CA MET A 433 -16.69 -0.04 17.25
C MET A 433 -15.71 -0.48 18.33
N THR A 434 -15.74 0.16 19.51
CA THR A 434 -14.96 -0.26 20.68
C THR A 434 -15.40 -1.64 21.17
N ALA A 435 -16.71 -1.90 21.27
CA ALA A 435 -17.23 -3.22 21.65
C ALA A 435 -16.80 -4.32 20.67
N ILE A 436 -16.92 -4.07 19.36
CA ILE A 436 -16.44 -5.00 18.31
C ILE A 436 -14.94 -5.24 18.45
N GLY A 437 -14.18 -4.16 18.62
CA GLY A 437 -12.74 -4.22 18.79
C GLY A 437 -12.35 -5.05 20.02
N LEU A 438 -13.03 -4.89 21.16
CA LEU A 438 -12.77 -5.69 22.35
C LEU A 438 -13.09 -7.18 22.15
N GLN A 439 -14.18 -7.52 21.45
CA GLN A 439 -14.53 -8.91 21.13
C GLN A 439 -13.51 -9.58 20.20
N THR A 440 -13.03 -8.83 19.20
CA THR A 440 -12.03 -9.30 18.23
C THR A 440 -10.59 -9.25 18.79
N GLY A 441 -10.40 -8.67 19.98
CA GLY A 441 -9.10 -8.54 20.66
C GLY A 441 -8.29 -7.31 20.28
N ARG A 442 -8.85 -6.39 19.48
CA ARG A 442 -8.15 -5.21 18.95
C ARG A 442 -9.08 -4.06 18.59
N VAL A 443 -8.98 -2.94 19.31
CA VAL A 443 -9.76 -1.73 19.00
C VAL A 443 -9.00 -0.84 18.02
N ARG A 444 -9.41 -0.84 16.75
CA ARG A 444 -8.97 0.09 15.71
C ARG A 444 -10.10 0.33 14.73
N PHE A 445 -10.35 1.59 14.40
CA PHE A 445 -11.32 1.97 13.38
C PHE A 445 -10.98 3.36 12.84
N SER A 446 -11.41 3.63 11.61
CA SER A 446 -11.30 4.94 10.98
C SER A 446 -12.69 5.56 10.89
N VAL A 447 -12.76 6.89 10.99
CA VAL A 447 -14.02 7.63 10.85
C VAL A 447 -13.92 8.53 9.63
N ALA A 448 -14.61 8.14 8.56
CA ALA A 448 -14.77 8.98 7.38
C ALA A 448 -15.98 9.90 7.57
N LEU A 449 -15.73 11.21 7.58
CA LEU A 449 -16.79 12.22 7.63
C LEU A 449 -17.18 12.61 6.20
N GLY A 450 -18.47 12.71 5.91
CA GLY A 450 -19.01 13.09 4.59
C GLY A 450 -18.82 14.57 4.23
N LEU A 451 -17.72 15.18 4.66
CA LEU A 451 -17.33 16.55 4.34
C LEU A 451 -16.34 16.53 3.16
N ARG A 452 -16.37 17.56 2.30
CA ARG A 452 -15.40 17.70 1.20
C ARG A 452 -13.96 17.85 1.68
N VAL A 453 -13.79 18.54 2.81
CA VAL A 453 -12.50 18.79 3.47
C VAL A 453 -12.72 18.62 4.96
N LEU A 454 -11.84 17.84 5.61
CA LEU A 454 -11.81 17.79 7.05
C LEU A 454 -10.93 18.92 7.57
N THR A 455 -11.52 19.85 8.33
CA THR A 455 -10.75 20.89 9.03
C THR A 455 -10.14 20.33 10.32
N LEU A 456 -9.02 20.90 10.74
CA LEU A 456 -8.41 20.54 12.02
C LEU A 456 -9.36 20.80 13.19
N GLN A 457 -10.16 21.85 13.14
CA GLN A 457 -11.14 22.18 14.18
C GLN A 457 -12.20 21.08 14.33
N THR A 458 -12.82 20.67 13.22
CA THR A 458 -13.82 19.59 13.24
C THR A 458 -13.23 18.28 13.75
N GLY A 459 -12.00 17.96 13.36
CA GLY A 459 -11.27 16.79 13.88
C GLY A 459 -11.00 16.88 15.38
N LYS A 460 -10.60 18.06 15.89
CA LYS A 460 -10.37 18.29 17.33
C LYS A 460 -11.66 18.17 18.12
N GLU A 461 -12.75 18.77 17.67
CA GLU A 461 -14.07 18.63 18.31
C GLU A 461 -14.53 17.16 18.35
N PHE A 462 -14.25 16.39 17.30
CA PHE A 462 -14.53 14.96 17.27
C PHE A 462 -13.71 14.21 18.33
N ARG A 463 -12.41 14.48 18.39
CA ARG A 463 -11.46 13.90 19.36
C ARG A 463 -11.88 14.23 20.81
N ASP A 464 -12.20 15.48 21.08
CA ASP A 464 -12.64 15.96 22.40
C ASP A 464 -13.95 15.30 22.84
N LYS A 465 -14.92 15.15 21.93
CA LYS A 465 -16.19 14.45 22.21
C LYS A 465 -16.01 12.99 22.61
N LEU A 466 -14.94 12.34 22.16
CA LEU A 466 -14.59 10.98 22.54
C LEU A 466 -13.66 10.92 23.77
N GLY A 467 -13.14 12.07 24.21
CA GLY A 467 -12.13 12.18 25.27
C GLY A 467 -10.81 11.49 24.90
N LEU A 468 -10.47 11.50 23.62
CA LEU A 468 -9.22 10.91 23.11
C LEU A 468 -8.14 12.00 22.99
N THR A 469 -6.89 11.57 22.97
CA THR A 469 -5.73 12.45 22.79
C THR A 469 -5.22 12.42 21.35
N ASP A 470 -4.30 13.32 21.02
CA ASP A 470 -3.55 13.31 19.77
C ASP A 470 -2.55 12.15 19.65
N GLU A 471 -2.29 11.43 20.74
CA GLU A 471 -1.58 10.14 20.76
C GLU A 471 -2.47 8.95 20.36
N GLU A 472 -3.79 9.09 20.47
CA GLU A 472 -4.78 8.00 20.32
C GLU A 472 -5.61 8.10 19.04
N LEU A 473 -5.82 9.31 18.52
CA LEU A 473 -6.62 9.56 17.31
C LEU A 473 -5.85 10.49 16.38
N ALA A 474 -5.43 9.98 15.21
CA ALA A 474 -4.86 10.79 14.14
C ALA A 474 -5.96 11.58 13.39
N ILE A 475 -5.70 12.85 13.06
CA ILE A 475 -6.59 13.66 12.20
C ILE A 475 -5.90 13.91 10.88
N VAL A 476 -6.56 13.54 9.79
CA VAL A 476 -6.10 13.79 8.41
C VAL A 476 -6.79 15.06 7.91
N VAL A 477 -6.04 16.16 7.84
CA VAL A 477 -6.51 17.46 7.38
C VAL A 477 -6.14 17.63 5.92
N GLY A 478 -7.08 18.11 5.12
CA GLY A 478 -6.93 18.25 3.67
C GLY A 478 -8.14 17.67 2.92
N GLY A 479 -8.18 17.92 1.61
CA GLY A 479 -9.30 17.56 0.74
C GLY A 479 -8.83 16.84 -0.51
N ILE A 480 -8.78 15.51 -0.45
CA ILE A 480 -8.46 14.63 -1.59
C ILE A 480 -9.47 14.82 -2.73
N ALA A 481 -10.74 15.04 -2.38
CA ALA A 481 -11.84 15.03 -3.33
C ALA A 481 -11.79 16.20 -4.33
N ALA A 482 -11.38 17.40 -3.91
CA ALA A 482 -11.42 18.57 -4.79
C ALA A 482 -10.35 18.51 -5.89
N LYS A 483 -9.13 18.06 -5.54
CA LYS A 483 -8.02 17.94 -6.47
C LYS A 483 -8.21 16.75 -7.42
N GLN A 484 -8.58 15.57 -6.91
CA GLN A 484 -8.84 14.41 -7.78
C GLN A 484 -10.04 14.62 -8.72
N LEU A 485 -11.14 15.24 -8.26
CA LEU A 485 -12.26 15.59 -9.14
C LEU A 485 -11.90 16.65 -10.19
N PHE A 486 -11.00 17.58 -9.86
CA PHE A 486 -10.56 18.63 -10.77
C PHE A 486 -9.52 18.13 -11.78
N GLU A 487 -8.55 17.34 -11.32
CA GLU A 487 -7.52 16.69 -12.16
C GLU A 487 -8.12 15.64 -13.10
N ASN A 488 -9.11 14.86 -12.64
CA ASN A 488 -9.83 13.91 -13.50
C ASN A 488 -10.74 14.61 -14.52
N LYS A 489 -11.17 15.86 -14.27
CA LYS A 489 -12.00 16.63 -15.21
C LYS A 489 -11.17 17.50 -16.16
N ASN A 490 -9.99 17.96 -15.74
CA ASN A 490 -9.15 18.90 -16.49
C ASN A 490 -7.64 18.57 -16.35
N PRO A 491 -7.13 17.52 -17.03
CA PRO A 491 -5.70 17.20 -17.03
C PRO A 491 -4.80 18.30 -17.62
N GLN A 492 -5.37 19.26 -18.36
CA GLN A 492 -4.64 20.41 -18.92
C GLN A 492 -4.36 21.55 -17.92
N SER A 493 -4.97 21.53 -16.73
CA SER A 493 -4.86 22.62 -15.75
C SER A 493 -3.51 22.70 -15.01
N LYS A 494 -2.58 21.76 -15.24
CA LYS A 494 -1.21 21.81 -14.72
C LYS A 494 -0.36 22.97 -15.26
N LYS A 495 -0.84 23.73 -16.26
CA LYS A 495 -0.05 24.76 -16.96
C LYS A 495 -0.01 26.15 -16.29
N SER A 496 -0.75 26.42 -15.22
CA SER A 496 -0.91 27.80 -14.68
C SER A 496 -0.19 28.11 -13.35
N GLY A 497 0.59 27.19 -12.79
CA GLY A 497 1.43 27.43 -11.61
C GLY A 497 2.91 27.24 -11.94
N LYS A 498 3.79 28.13 -11.44
CA LYS A 498 5.26 28.09 -11.61
C LYS A 498 5.79 26.63 -11.70
N GLU A 499 6.24 26.24 -12.89
CA GLU A 499 6.59 24.88 -13.27
C GLU A 499 7.74 24.31 -12.41
N LYS A 500 7.41 23.51 -11.39
CA LYS A 500 8.26 22.40 -10.99
C LYS A 500 7.89 21.23 -11.89
N LEU A 501 8.80 20.83 -12.77
CA LEU A 501 8.69 19.61 -13.58
C LEU A 501 8.35 18.42 -12.67
N THR A 502 7.43 17.54 -13.06
CA THR A 502 6.99 16.41 -12.23
C THR A 502 8.01 15.26 -12.26
N ALA A 503 8.05 14.37 -11.27
CA ALA A 503 9.01 13.26 -11.28
C ALA A 503 8.76 12.28 -12.45
N GLU A 504 7.51 12.20 -12.94
CA GLU A 504 7.15 11.52 -14.19
C GLU A 504 7.93 12.06 -15.40
N GLU A 505 8.14 13.37 -15.51
CA GLU A 505 8.90 14.03 -16.59
C GLU A 505 10.42 13.77 -16.48
N HIS A 506 10.90 13.32 -15.32
CA HIS A 506 12.29 12.91 -15.10
C HIS A 506 12.51 11.39 -15.10
N GLY A 507 11.50 10.61 -15.51
CA GLY A 507 11.60 9.15 -15.55
C GLY A 507 11.68 8.52 -14.15
N SER A 508 11.28 9.25 -13.12
CA SER A 508 11.35 8.85 -11.70
C SER A 508 9.96 8.87 -11.05
N ALA A 509 8.92 8.51 -11.80
CA ALA A 509 7.51 8.51 -11.37
C ALA A 509 7.31 7.80 -10.01
N SER A 510 8.02 6.70 -9.77
CA SER A 510 7.99 5.94 -8.51
C SER A 510 8.65 6.65 -7.32
N SER A 511 9.27 7.82 -7.52
CA SER A 511 9.83 8.64 -6.44
C SER A 511 8.87 9.72 -5.92
N ASP A 512 7.73 9.93 -6.58
CA ASP A 512 6.69 10.87 -6.10
C ASP A 512 6.04 10.39 -4.81
N GLU A 513 5.73 11.27 -3.87
CA GLU A 513 5.12 10.89 -2.57
C GLU A 513 3.84 10.05 -2.77
N ILE A 514 3.73 8.91 -2.06
CA ILE A 514 2.51 8.05 -2.10
C ILE A 514 1.29 8.82 -1.58
N MET A 515 1.51 9.70 -0.61
CA MET A 515 0.50 10.57 -0.03
C MET A 515 0.50 11.91 -0.76
N ASP A 516 -0.68 12.48 -0.99
CA ASP A 516 -0.80 13.82 -1.57
C ASP A 516 -0.11 14.85 -0.65
N SER A 517 0.71 15.72 -1.25
CA SER A 517 1.49 16.73 -0.53
C SER A 517 0.63 17.69 0.29
N ASP A 518 -0.64 17.83 -0.10
CA ASP A 518 -1.62 18.72 0.52
C ASP A 518 -2.29 18.10 1.75
N ILE A 519 -2.00 16.82 2.04
CA ILE A 519 -2.46 16.14 3.25
C ILE A 519 -1.52 16.49 4.41
N SER A 520 -2.13 16.93 5.51
CA SER A 520 -1.44 17.12 6.79
C SER A 520 -2.02 16.19 7.83
N ILE A 521 -1.15 15.51 8.58
CA ILE A 521 -1.57 14.55 9.60
C ILE A 521 -1.20 15.09 10.97
N HIS A 522 -2.20 15.19 11.83
CA HIS A 522 -2.05 15.61 13.22
C HIS A 522 -2.14 14.40 14.15
N TYR A 523 -0.97 13.83 14.45
CA TYR A 523 -0.78 12.69 15.32
C TYR A 523 0.54 12.83 16.09
N SER A 524 0.53 12.58 17.40
CA SER A 524 1.73 12.67 18.27
C SER A 524 2.00 11.36 19.03
N GLY A 525 1.32 10.29 18.63
CA GLY A 525 1.42 9.00 19.30
C GLY A 525 2.77 8.32 19.09
N LYS A 526 2.86 7.07 19.55
CA LYS A 526 4.10 6.30 19.46
C LYS A 526 4.55 6.15 18.02
N GLN A 527 5.87 6.20 17.81
CA GLN A 527 6.43 5.87 16.52
C GLN A 527 5.94 4.48 16.07
N PRO A 528 5.48 4.38 14.81
CA PRO A 528 4.94 3.15 14.27
C PRO A 528 5.97 2.03 14.35
N SER A 529 5.53 0.87 14.85
CA SER A 529 6.34 -0.33 14.97
C SER A 529 5.57 -1.51 14.39
N HIS A 530 5.20 -1.41 13.11
CA HIS A 530 4.47 -2.46 12.41
C HIS A 530 5.39 -3.25 11.46
N SER A 531 4.92 -4.41 10.99
CA SER A 531 5.72 -5.37 10.20
C SER A 531 6.25 -4.78 8.88
N LEU A 532 5.59 -3.74 8.37
CA LEU A 532 5.92 -3.04 7.12
C LEU A 532 6.70 -1.73 7.30
N VAL A 533 7.01 -1.32 8.54
CA VAL A 533 7.64 -0.01 8.86
C VAL A 533 8.91 0.27 8.06
N LYS A 534 9.64 -0.78 7.67
CA LYS A 534 10.84 -0.67 6.83
C LYS A 534 10.58 0.06 5.52
N TRP A 535 9.43 -0.19 4.89
CA TRP A 535 9.07 0.31 3.56
C TRP A 535 8.19 1.56 3.60
N THR A 536 7.44 1.74 4.68
CA THR A 536 6.49 2.86 4.85
C THR A 536 7.13 4.08 5.50
N LYS A 537 8.16 3.94 6.35
CA LYS A 537 8.81 5.07 7.06
C LYS A 537 9.42 6.17 6.19
N LYS A 538 9.68 5.87 4.91
CA LYS A 538 10.20 6.85 3.94
C LYS A 538 9.07 7.67 3.31
N GLN A 539 7.82 7.24 3.49
CA GLN A 539 6.63 7.93 3.02
C GLN A 539 6.15 8.89 4.08
N LYS A 540 6.14 10.17 3.72
CA LYS A 540 5.65 11.22 4.59
C LYS A 540 4.19 10.93 4.96
N GLY A 541 3.90 10.82 6.26
CA GLY A 541 2.55 10.68 6.77
C GLY A 541 1.95 9.26 6.75
N LEU A 542 2.51 8.32 5.98
CA LEU A 542 1.89 7.00 5.82
C LEU A 542 1.94 6.19 7.12
N ASP A 543 3.07 6.28 7.81
CA ASP A 543 3.35 5.61 9.08
C ASP A 543 2.42 6.14 10.20
N GLU A 544 2.06 7.42 10.18
CA GLU A 544 1.12 8.01 11.12
C GLU A 544 -0.34 7.58 10.89
N LEU A 545 -0.69 7.08 9.69
CA LEU A 545 -2.02 6.52 9.38
C LEU A 545 -2.16 5.04 9.75
N ILE A 546 -1.04 4.33 9.82
CA ILE A 546 -0.92 2.88 9.98
C ILE A 546 -0.65 2.56 11.45
#